data_AF-A0AAE6Y3H2-F1
#
_entry.id   AF-A0AAE6Y3H2-F1
#
_cell.length_a   1.000
_cell.length_b   1.000
_cell.length_c   1.000
_cell.angle_alpha   90.00
_cell.angle_beta   90.00
_cell.angle_gamma   90.00
#
_symmetry.space_group_name_H-M   'P 1'
#
loop_
_entity.id
_entity.type
_entity.pdbx_description
1 polymer ?
#
loop_
_entity_poly.entity_id
_entity_poly.type
_entity_poly.pdbx_seq_one_letter_code
_entity_poly.pdbx_strand_id
1 'polypeptide(L)'
;MAMAQDGLALPRLTSFSTRRAPRGDEVDYWRQARQEAFMSVRTDPVGSAFGGEIRLGQYADFRLSTKRARPEEVRRSASDIAQGREDEEYLYLVFQLSGNLLVEQTGSTTVPCPSPCPRRSTTSRSSSNCPPTRRSHWPV
;
A
#
# COMPACT_ATOMS: atom_id res chain seq x y z
N MET A 1 22.44 16.82 -36.43
CA MET A 1 22.23 16.95 -34.97
C MET A 1 21.08 17.91 -34.76
N ALA A 2 19.90 17.39 -34.40
CA ALA A 2 18.72 18.20 -34.11
C ALA A 2 18.48 18.19 -32.60
N MET A 3 18.22 19.38 -32.07
CA MET A 3 18.09 19.73 -30.66
C MET A 3 16.89 19.01 -30.01
N ALA A 4 17.10 18.60 -28.76
CA ALA A 4 16.15 17.90 -27.92
C ALA A 4 14.80 18.64 -27.81
N GLN A 5 13.71 17.91 -28.09
CA GLN A 5 12.38 18.29 -27.63
C GLN A 5 12.22 17.80 -26.18
N ASP A 6 12.68 18.60 -25.20
CA ASP A 6 12.26 18.42 -23.81
C ASP A 6 10.83 18.93 -23.64
N GLY A 7 9.88 18.20 -24.22
CA GLY A 7 8.49 18.29 -23.83
C GLY A 7 8.35 17.54 -22.51
N LEU A 8 8.19 18.25 -21.39
CA LEU A 8 7.79 17.64 -20.12
C LEU A 8 6.46 16.90 -20.36
N ALA A 9 6.53 15.59 -20.56
CA ALA A 9 5.36 14.76 -20.69
C ALA A 9 4.53 14.90 -19.42
N LEU A 10 3.31 15.41 -19.53
CA LEU A 10 2.42 15.54 -18.39
C LEU A 10 2.17 14.14 -17.79
N PRO A 11 2.21 14.01 -16.44
CA PRO A 11 1.99 12.72 -15.81
C PRO A 11 0.58 12.22 -16.11
N ARG A 12 0.45 10.91 -16.36
CA ARG A 12 -0.87 10.29 -16.50
C ARG A 12 -1.48 10.15 -15.11
N LEU A 13 -2.62 10.79 -14.89
CA LEU A 13 -3.33 10.76 -13.61
C LEU A 13 -4.51 9.79 -13.69
N THR A 14 -4.60 8.87 -12.74
CA THR A 14 -5.71 7.91 -12.60
C THR A 14 -6.22 7.95 -11.17
N SER A 15 -7.54 7.82 -11.02
CA SER A 15 -8.19 7.83 -9.70
C SER A 15 -9.12 6.62 -9.57
N PHE A 16 -8.99 5.90 -8.47
CA PHE A 16 -9.84 4.78 -8.09
C PHE A 16 -10.61 5.13 -6.83
N SER A 17 -11.90 4.81 -6.78
CA SER A 17 -12.69 4.98 -5.57
C SER A 17 -13.80 3.95 -5.50
N THR A 18 -13.94 3.29 -4.35
CA THR A 18 -15.02 2.31 -4.13
C THR A 18 -16.42 2.94 -4.25
N ARG A 19 -16.54 4.27 -4.19
CA ARG A 19 -17.79 4.98 -4.48
C ARG A 19 -18.25 4.85 -5.93
N ARG A 20 -17.36 4.45 -6.84
CA ARG A 20 -17.66 4.19 -8.25
C ARG A 20 -17.95 2.71 -8.52
N ALA A 21 -17.78 1.85 -7.52
CA ALA A 21 -18.11 0.45 -7.65
C ALA A 21 -19.63 0.25 -7.69
N PRO A 22 -20.13 -0.77 -8.40
CA PRO A 22 -21.47 -1.28 -8.19
C PRO A 22 -21.70 -1.61 -6.71
N ARG A 23 -22.93 -1.43 -6.23
CA ARG A 23 -23.28 -1.76 -4.84
C ARG A 23 -23.08 -3.25 -4.59
N GLY A 24 -22.31 -3.59 -3.56
CA GLY A 24 -21.97 -4.98 -3.20
C GLY A 24 -20.64 -5.46 -3.78
N ASP A 25 -20.10 -4.77 -4.79
CA ASP A 25 -18.85 -5.15 -5.48
C ASP A 25 -17.66 -4.29 -5.03
N GLU A 26 -17.80 -3.51 -3.96
CA GLU A 26 -16.79 -2.55 -3.51
C GLU A 26 -15.44 -3.23 -3.20
N VAL A 27 -15.48 -4.46 -2.71
CA VAL A 27 -14.29 -5.25 -2.34
C VAL A 27 -13.54 -5.72 -3.57
N ASP A 28 -14.24 -6.25 -4.56
CA ASP A 28 -13.62 -6.76 -5.78
C ASP A 28 -13.12 -5.62 -6.66
N TYR A 29 -13.89 -4.53 -6.74
CA TYR A 29 -13.42 -3.27 -7.33
C TYR A 29 -12.12 -2.79 -6.65
N TRP A 30 -12.06 -2.85 -5.32
CA TRP A 30 -10.87 -2.43 -4.59
C TRP A 30 -9.65 -3.32 -4.86
N ARG A 31 -9.84 -4.65 -4.92
CA ARG A 31 -8.77 -5.59 -5.27
C ARG A 31 -8.19 -5.29 -6.64
N GLN A 32 -9.05 -5.06 -7.64
CA GLN A 32 -8.61 -4.69 -8.99
C GLN A 32 -7.89 -3.33 -8.98
N ALA A 33 -8.48 -2.31 -8.36
CA ALA A 33 -7.86 -0.98 -8.26
C ALA A 33 -6.46 -1.02 -7.62
N ARG A 34 -6.25 -1.91 -6.64
CA ARG A 34 -4.93 -2.10 -6.04
C ARG A 34 -3.93 -2.79 -6.95
N GLN A 35 -4.37 -3.81 -7.69
CA GLN A 35 -3.52 -4.49 -8.66
C GLN A 35 -3.07 -3.53 -9.76
N GLU A 36 -3.96 -2.62 -10.20
CA GLU A 36 -3.62 -1.62 -11.22
C GLU A 36 -2.73 -0.49 -10.68
N ALA A 37 -2.98 -0.04 -9.45
CA ALA A 37 -2.23 1.09 -8.88
C ALA A 37 -0.89 0.71 -8.25
N PHE A 38 -0.72 -0.55 -7.87
CA PHE A 38 0.44 -1.06 -7.14
C PHE A 38 0.92 -2.38 -7.77
N MET A 39 1.38 -3.30 -6.93
CA MET A 39 1.69 -4.69 -7.29
C MET A 39 0.47 -5.60 -7.03
N SER A 40 0.50 -6.79 -7.62
CA SER A 40 -0.46 -7.85 -7.29
C SER A 40 -0.36 -8.24 -5.81
N VAL A 41 -1.42 -7.94 -5.05
CA VAL A 41 -1.55 -8.28 -3.63
C VAL A 41 -2.94 -8.82 -3.34
N ARG A 42 -3.02 -9.79 -2.44
CA ARG A 42 -4.29 -10.20 -1.86
C ARG A 42 -4.72 -9.16 -0.84
N THR A 43 -5.94 -8.68 -0.99
CA THR A 43 -6.52 -7.66 -0.12
C THR A 43 -7.83 -8.16 0.43
N ASP A 44 -7.91 -8.23 1.75
CA ASP A 44 -9.09 -8.63 2.50
C ASP A 44 -9.53 -7.46 3.38
N PRO A 45 -10.62 -6.77 3.02
CA PRO A 45 -11.20 -5.73 3.85
C PRO A 45 -11.55 -6.23 5.25
N VAL A 46 -11.44 -5.35 6.24
CA VAL A 46 -11.89 -5.64 7.60
C VAL A 46 -13.27 -5.05 7.81
N GLY A 47 -14.29 -5.91 7.84
CA GLY A 47 -15.69 -5.54 8.05
C GLY A 47 -16.51 -5.53 6.75
N SER A 48 -17.82 -5.31 6.90
CA SER A 48 -18.81 -5.46 5.82
C SER A 48 -18.96 -4.25 4.89
N ALA A 49 -18.46 -3.08 5.29
CA ALA A 49 -18.55 -1.85 4.50
C ALA A 49 -17.16 -1.28 4.25
N PHE A 50 -16.54 -1.68 3.13
CA PHE A 50 -15.22 -1.21 2.76
C PHE A 50 -15.29 0.09 1.94
N GLY A 51 -14.41 1.04 2.27
CA GLY A 51 -14.33 2.33 1.60
C GLY A 51 -12.88 2.74 1.34
N GLY A 52 -12.56 3.09 0.10
CA GLY A 52 -11.20 3.49 -0.26
C GLY A 52 -11.12 4.42 -1.47
N GLU A 53 -10.01 5.16 -1.53
CA GLU A 53 -9.61 6.01 -2.66
C GLU A 53 -8.11 5.84 -2.89
N ILE A 54 -7.73 5.74 -4.17
CA ILE A 54 -6.34 5.78 -4.64
C ILE A 54 -6.26 6.86 -5.72
N ARG A 55 -5.25 7.73 -5.63
CA ARG A 55 -4.85 8.61 -6.73
C ARG A 55 -3.46 8.20 -7.16
N LEU A 56 -3.30 7.86 -8.44
CA LEU A 56 -2.05 7.43 -9.05
C LEU A 56 -1.61 8.46 -10.09
N GLY A 57 -0.38 8.94 -9.96
CA GLY A 57 0.34 9.66 -10.99
C GLY A 57 1.45 8.79 -11.56
N GLN A 58 1.45 8.60 -12.87
CA GLN A 58 2.51 7.91 -13.61
C GLN A 58 3.39 8.95 -14.29
N TYR A 59 4.62 9.06 -13.82
CA TYR A 59 5.67 9.92 -14.37
C TYR A 59 6.59 9.07 -15.27
N ALA A 60 7.54 9.71 -15.95
CA ALA A 60 8.47 9.03 -16.84
C ALA A 60 9.22 7.89 -16.11
N ASP A 61 9.74 8.17 -14.91
CA ASP A 61 10.67 7.27 -14.22
C ASP A 61 10.10 6.68 -12.92
N PHE A 62 8.95 7.16 -12.44
CA PHE A 62 8.37 6.71 -11.18
C PHE A 62 6.85 6.80 -11.16
N ARG A 63 6.27 6.09 -10.20
CA ARG A 63 4.84 6.16 -9.88
C ARG A 63 4.68 6.76 -8.49
N LEU A 64 3.78 7.72 -8.37
CA LEU A 64 3.39 8.29 -7.08
C LEU A 64 1.93 8.01 -6.85
N SER A 65 1.62 7.38 -5.72
CA SER A 65 0.24 7.10 -5.32
C SER A 65 -0.06 7.68 -3.94
N THR A 66 -1.27 8.24 -3.79
CA THR A 66 -1.85 8.49 -2.46
C THR A 66 -3.02 7.55 -2.25
N LYS A 67 -3.10 6.98 -1.05
CA LYS A 67 -4.12 6.00 -0.69
C LYS A 67 -4.78 6.40 0.61
N ARG A 68 -6.11 6.37 0.63
CA ARG A 68 -6.95 6.52 1.83
C ARG A 68 -7.93 5.37 1.85
N ALA A 69 -7.91 4.56 2.89
CA ALA A 69 -8.77 3.39 2.98
C ALA A 69 -9.24 3.15 4.41
N ARG A 70 -10.41 2.52 4.53
CA ARG A 70 -10.83 1.84 5.75
C ARG A 70 -9.89 0.67 6.04
N PRO A 71 -9.91 0.12 7.27
CA PRO A 71 -9.02 -0.97 7.64
C PRO A 71 -9.12 -2.15 6.66
N GLU A 72 -7.95 -2.66 6.26
CA GLU A 72 -7.80 -3.79 5.35
C GLU A 72 -6.59 -4.61 5.79
N GLU A 73 -6.62 -5.89 5.45
CA GLU A 73 -5.48 -6.79 5.55
C GLU A 73 -4.92 -7.01 4.15
N VAL A 74 -3.60 -6.94 4.05
CA VAL A 74 -2.88 -7.07 2.79
C VAL A 74 -1.84 -8.15 2.95
N ARG A 75 -1.83 -9.09 2.01
CA ARG A 75 -0.84 -10.15 1.97
C ARG A 75 -0.29 -10.30 0.56
N ARG A 76 0.99 -10.58 0.48
CA ARG A 76 1.66 -11.01 -0.75
C ARG A 76 2.50 -12.21 -0.38
N SER A 77 2.24 -13.38 -0.96
CA SER A 77 3.02 -14.58 -0.64
C SER A 77 4.29 -14.68 -1.51
N ALA A 78 5.20 -15.59 -1.16
CA ALA A 78 6.34 -15.92 -2.02
C ALA A 78 5.91 -16.39 -3.43
N SER A 79 4.75 -17.06 -3.55
CA SER A 79 4.22 -17.44 -4.87
C SER A 79 3.70 -16.23 -5.63
N ASP A 80 3.03 -15.28 -4.95
CA ASP A 80 2.55 -14.03 -5.56
C ASP A 80 3.73 -13.14 -6.00
N ILE A 81 4.92 -13.34 -5.43
CA ILE A 81 6.16 -12.62 -5.76
C ILE A 81 6.88 -13.29 -6.92
N ALA A 82 7.02 -14.61 -6.88
CA ALA A 82 7.62 -15.38 -7.97
C ALA A 82 6.83 -15.27 -9.29
N GLN A 83 5.53 -14.99 -9.20
CA GLN A 83 4.65 -14.72 -10.35
C GLN A 83 4.57 -13.23 -10.74
N GLY A 84 5.31 -12.36 -10.05
CA GLY A 84 5.44 -10.95 -10.40
C GLY A 84 5.97 -10.79 -11.83
N ARG A 85 5.55 -9.73 -12.52
CA ARG A 85 5.96 -9.52 -13.90
C ARG A 85 7.36 -8.89 -13.95
N GLU A 86 8.12 -9.15 -15.01
CA GLU A 86 9.48 -8.60 -15.17
C GLU A 86 9.51 -7.07 -15.28
N ASP A 87 8.38 -6.42 -15.64
CA ASP A 87 8.20 -4.97 -15.59
C ASP A 87 7.87 -4.41 -14.19
N GLU A 88 7.96 -5.26 -13.16
CA GLU A 88 7.66 -4.95 -11.75
C GLU A 88 8.88 -4.90 -10.82
N GLU A 89 10.09 -4.61 -11.33
CA GLU A 89 11.26 -4.24 -10.52
C GLU A 89 11.09 -2.83 -9.90
N TYR A 90 10.15 -2.69 -8.98
CA TYR A 90 9.86 -1.42 -8.30
C TYR A 90 10.42 -1.41 -6.87
N LEU A 91 11.15 -0.34 -6.53
CA LEU A 91 11.41 0.03 -5.15
C LEU A 91 10.22 0.83 -4.60
N TYR A 92 9.63 0.37 -3.49
CA TYR A 92 8.51 1.06 -2.85
C TYR A 92 8.96 1.85 -1.62
N LEU A 93 8.61 3.14 -1.62
CA LEU A 93 8.74 4.01 -0.46
C LEU A 93 7.33 4.36 0.04
N VAL A 94 7.01 3.95 1.27
CA VAL A 94 5.69 4.15 1.87
C VAL A 94 5.81 5.05 3.09
N PHE A 95 5.10 6.18 3.05
CA PHE A 95 4.99 7.12 4.16
C PHE A 95 3.59 7.06 4.76
N GLN A 96 3.49 6.62 6.01
CA GLN A 96 2.22 6.61 6.73
C GLN A 96 1.93 8.00 7.28
N LEU A 97 0.94 8.69 6.71
CA LEU A 97 0.54 10.02 7.16
C LEU A 97 -0.38 10.00 8.38
N SER A 98 -1.22 8.95 8.53
CA SER A 98 -2.21 8.84 9.60
C SER A 98 -2.68 7.41 9.82
N GLY A 99 -3.05 7.01 11.04
CA GLY A 99 -3.48 5.64 11.34
C GLY A 99 -2.30 4.71 11.65
N ASN A 100 -2.60 3.42 11.83
CA ASN A 100 -1.62 2.41 12.21
C ASN A 100 -1.40 1.42 11.08
N LEU A 101 -0.15 1.02 10.90
CA LEU A 101 0.25 -0.03 9.97
C LEU A 101 1.08 -1.07 10.74
N LEU A 102 0.84 -2.35 10.50
CA LEU A 102 1.69 -3.44 10.97
C LEU A 102 2.28 -4.13 9.76
N VAL A 103 3.60 -4.24 9.69
CA VAL A 103 4.31 -4.90 8.58
C VAL A 103 5.03 -6.10 9.17
N GLU A 104 4.76 -7.29 8.64
CA GLU A 104 5.35 -8.53 9.11
C GLU A 104 6.10 -9.19 7.97
N GLN A 105 7.43 -9.12 7.98
CA GLN A 105 8.28 -9.64 6.91
C GLN A 105 9.27 -10.65 7.44
N THR A 106 9.31 -11.85 6.83
CA THR A 106 10.25 -12.92 7.20
C THR A 106 10.24 -13.22 8.71
N GLY A 107 9.03 -13.32 9.29
CA GLY A 107 8.85 -13.55 10.74
C GLY A 107 9.16 -12.34 11.64
N SER A 108 9.58 -11.21 11.08
CA SER A 108 9.85 -9.97 11.81
C SER A 108 8.66 -9.02 11.70
N THR A 109 8.16 -8.53 12.83
CA THR A 109 7.03 -7.60 12.90
C THR A 109 7.51 -6.18 13.21
N THR A 110 7.16 -5.22 12.37
CA THR A 110 7.46 -3.79 12.52
C THR A 110 6.18 -2.96 12.48
N VAL A 111 6.03 -2.01 13.40
CA VAL A 111 4.97 -1.00 13.36
C VAL A 111 5.59 0.31 12.84
N PRO A 112 5.35 0.72 11.59
CA PRO A 112 5.73 2.04 11.12
C PRO A 112 4.92 3.09 11.89
N CYS A 113 5.61 3.91 12.68
CA CYS A 113 4.99 5.02 13.39
C CYS A 113 4.92 6.23 12.45
N PRO A 114 3.84 7.02 12.41
CA PRO A 114 3.82 8.29 11.68
C PRO A 114 4.97 9.18 12.19
N SER A 115 5.80 9.70 11.28
CA SER A 115 7.02 10.43 11.63
C SER A 115 6.78 11.92 11.94
N PRO A 116 7.55 12.54 12.87
CA PRO A 116 8.66 11.95 13.62
C PRO A 116 8.25 11.62 15.07
N CYS A 117 8.16 10.33 15.41
CA CYS A 117 8.07 9.88 16.79
C CYS A 117 9.47 9.47 17.28
N PRO A 118 9.97 9.99 18.41
CA PRO A 118 11.33 9.71 18.89
C PRO A 118 11.45 8.25 19.33
N ARG A 119 12.37 7.49 18.72
CA ARG A 119 12.72 6.14 19.18
C ARG A 119 13.39 6.22 20.56
N ARG A 120 12.69 5.83 21.63
CA ARG A 120 13.33 5.43 22.89
C ARG A 120 13.63 3.93 22.84
N SER A 121 14.90 3.59 22.75
CA SER A 121 15.40 2.27 23.09
C SER A 121 15.35 2.10 24.60
N THR A 122 14.45 1.27 25.11
CA THR A 122 14.57 0.74 26.47
C THR A 122 14.16 -0.73 26.48
N THR A 123 15.18 -1.57 26.65
CA THR A 123 15.09 -2.91 27.18
C THR A 123 14.41 -2.87 28.55
N SER A 124 13.16 -3.33 28.66
CA SER A 124 12.66 -4.10 29.80
C SER A 124 11.25 -4.63 29.52
N ARG A 125 11.02 -5.88 29.96
CA ARG A 125 9.69 -6.47 30.10
C ARG A 125 8.89 -5.65 31.13
N SER A 126 7.74 -5.12 30.75
CA SER A 126 6.57 -5.16 31.62
C SER A 126 5.28 -5.07 30.81
N SER A 127 4.33 -5.88 31.22
CA SER A 127 2.95 -5.98 30.71
C SER A 127 2.20 -4.67 30.92
N SER A 128 1.69 -4.05 29.85
CA SER A 128 0.49 -3.22 29.95
C SER A 128 -0.24 -3.12 28.59
N ASN A 129 -1.55 -3.32 28.68
CA ASN A 129 -2.60 -3.30 27.68
C ASN A 129 -2.36 -2.42 26.44
N CYS A 130 -2.17 -3.07 25.28
CA CYS A 130 -2.41 -2.46 23.97
C CYS A 130 -3.70 -3.07 23.38
N PRO A 131 -4.64 -2.26 22.82
CA PRO A 131 -5.81 -2.77 22.10
C PRO A 131 -5.36 -3.50 20.81
N PRO A 132 -6.19 -4.37 20.20
CA PRO A 132 -5.73 -5.38 19.25
C PRO A 132 -5.01 -4.76 18.04
N THR A 133 -3.70 -4.93 18.00
CA THR A 133 -2.81 -4.54 16.90
C THR A 133 -2.95 -5.56 15.76
N ARG A 134 -3.28 -5.09 14.55
CA ARG A 134 -3.69 -5.94 13.41
C ARG A 134 -2.56 -6.15 12.40
N ARG A 135 -2.31 -7.41 12.05
CA ARG A 135 -1.19 -7.96 11.24
C ARG A 135 -1.32 -7.67 9.74
N SER A 136 -0.21 -7.39 9.08
CA SER A 136 -0.09 -7.48 7.62
C SER A 136 1.23 -8.17 7.30
N HIS A 137 1.18 -9.29 6.55
CA HIS A 137 2.36 -10.11 6.23
C HIS A 137 2.90 -9.82 4.83
N TRP A 138 4.21 -9.59 4.73
CA TRP A 138 5.02 -9.32 3.54
C TRP A 138 6.26 -10.24 3.51
N PRO A 139 6.22 -11.48 3.00
CA PRO A 139 7.43 -12.17 2.56
C PRO A 139 8.05 -11.49 1.32
N VAL A 140 9.34 -11.79 1.12
CA VAL A 140 10.27 -11.26 0.11
C VAL A 140 9.83 -11.57 -1.31
#